data_AF-A0A968FX56-F1
#
_entry.id   AF-A0A968FX56-F1
#
_cell.length_a   1.000
_cell.length_b   1.000
_cell.length_c   1.000
_cell.angle_alpha   90.00
_cell.angle_beta   90.00
_cell.angle_gamma   90.00
#
_symmetry.space_group_name_H-M   'P 1'
#
loop_
_entity.id
_entity.type
_entity.pdbx_description
1 polymer ?
#
loop_
_entity_poly.entity_id
_entity_poly.type
_entity_poly.pdbx_seq_one_letter_code
_entity_poly.pdbx_strand_id
1 'polypeptide(L)' 'MTGRGYWENGRWTLIFIRDLSTPSRQDVNFKNQRRFLTAFAVWDGANKDKNANKVVSFWKTLVLKDDVP' A
#
# COMPACT_ATOMS: atom_id res chain seq x y z
N MET A 1 6.19 -2.79 -10.19
CA MET A 1 5.97 -2.00 -8.97
C MET A 1 7.31 -1.48 -8.49
N THR A 2 7.37 -0.23 -8.07
CA THR A 2 8.54 0.36 -7.42
C THR A 2 8.11 0.94 -6.08
N GLY A 3 9.06 1.04 -5.15
CA GLY A 3 8.84 1.62 -3.84
C GLY A 3 10.05 2.44 -3.42
N ARG A 4 9.82 3.52 -2.67
CA ARG A 4 10.87 4.31 -2.02
C ARG A 4 10.44 4.62 -0.59
N GLY A 5 11.39 4.52 0.33
CA GLY A 5 11.23 4.96 1.71
C GLY A 5 12.27 6.03 2.05
N TYR A 6 11.85 7.00 2.87
CA TYR A 6 12.71 8.02 3.43
C TYR A 6 12.44 8.14 4.92
N TRP A 7 13.50 8.22 5.73
CA TRP A 7 13.41 8.38 7.17
C TRP A 7 13.96 9.74 7.57
N GLU A 8 13.14 10.53 8.24
CA GLU A 8 13.52 11.85 8.73
C GLU A 8 12.73 12.17 9.99
N ASN A 9 13.41 12.77 10.98
CA ASN A 9 12.79 13.28 12.22
C ASN A 9 11.85 12.27 12.92
N GLY A 10 12.26 11.01 13.01
CA GLY A 10 11.48 9.98 13.69
C GLY A 10 10.31 9.43 12.88
N ARG A 11 10.24 9.69 11.56
CA ARG A 11 9.11 9.29 10.71
C ARG A 11 9.56 8.67 9.40
N TRP A 12 8.90 7.56 9.03
CA TRP A 12 8.99 6.98 7.69
C TRP A 12 7.98 7.65 6.75
N THR A 13 8.47 8.03 5.57
CA THR A 13 7.66 8.41 4.41
C THR A 13 7.87 7.38 3.31
N LEU A 14 6.79 6.75 2.85
CA LEU A 14 6.84 5.67 1.85
C LEU A 14 6.02 6.05 0.62
N ILE A 15 6.59 5.84 -0.56
CA ILE A 15 5.90 5.98 -1.85
C ILE A 15 5.91 4.62 -2.54
N PHE A 16 4.74 4.15 -2.93
CA PHE A 16 4.55 2.94 -3.72
C PHE A 16 3.94 3.31 -5.07
N ILE A 17 4.59 2.88 -6.15
CA ILE A 17 4.14 3.14 -7.53
C ILE A 17 3.93 1.82 -8.24
N ARG A 18 2.76 1.66 -8.83
CA ARG A 18 2.42 0.52 -9.69
C ARG A 18 1.47 0.93 -10.80
N ASP A 19 1.46 0.14 -11.86
CA ASP A 19 0.46 0.26 -12.92
C ASP A 19 -0.93 -0.10 -12.40
N LEU A 20 -1.97 0.55 -12.95
CA LEU A 20 -3.36 0.25 -12.58
C LEU A 20 -3.78 -1.17 -12.99
N SER A 21 -3.21 -1.71 -14.06
CA SER A 21 -3.43 -3.07 -14.51
C SER A 21 -2.10 -3.79 -14.63
N THR A 22 -2.04 -5.03 -14.16
CA THR A 22 -0.87 -5.91 -14.28
C THR A 22 -1.28 -7.23 -14.95
N PRO A 23 -0.34 -7.98 -15.56
CA PRO A 23 -0.67 -9.25 -16.23
C PRO A 23 -1.04 -10.40 -15.29
N SER A 24 -0.64 -10.32 -14.02
CA SER A 24 -0.90 -11.35 -13.01
C SER A 24 -2.37 -11.38 -12.61
N ARG A 25 -2.97 -12.58 -12.60
CA ARG A 25 -4.33 -12.78 -12.08
C ARG A 25 -4.43 -12.71 -10.56
N GLN A 26 -3.30 -12.72 -9.85
CA GLN A 26 -3.23 -12.63 -8.38
C GLN A 26 -3.22 -11.18 -7.90
N ASP A 27 -2.99 -10.23 -8.81
CA ASP A 27 -2.97 -8.81 -8.49
C ASP A 27 -4.37 -8.21 -8.56
N VAL A 28 -4.60 -7.18 -7.75
CA VAL A 28 -5.78 -6.32 -7.91
C VAL A 28 -5.67 -5.55 -9.23
N ASN A 29 -6.70 -5.64 -10.07
CA ASN A 29 -6.82 -4.83 -11.27
C ASN A 29 -7.65 -3.57 -10.97
N PHE A 30 -7.00 -2.41 -10.98
CA PHE A 30 -7.59 -1.13 -10.63
C PHE A 30 -8.36 -0.46 -11.79
N LYS A 31 -8.31 -0.99 -13.03
CA LYS A 31 -9.04 -0.40 -14.17
C LYS A 31 -10.55 -0.69 -14.16
N ASN A 32 -10.96 -1.80 -13.59
CA ASN A 32 -12.32 -2.33 -13.78
C ASN A 32 -13.30 -1.94 -12.66
N GLN A 33 -12.82 -1.30 -11.60
CA GLN A 33 -13.59 -0.92 -10.42
C GLN A 33 -13.05 0.41 -9.87
N ARG A 34 -13.87 1.12 -9.08
CA ARG A 34 -13.48 2.40 -8.46
C ARG A 34 -13.33 2.35 -6.95
N ARG A 35 -13.78 1.27 -6.31
CA ARG A 35 -13.75 1.11 -4.84
C ARG A 35 -13.10 -0.21 -4.49
N PHE A 36 -12.09 -0.15 -3.64
CA PHE A 36 -11.29 -1.30 -3.24
C PHE A 36 -11.19 -1.36 -1.73
N LEU A 37 -11.07 -2.56 -1.17
CA LEU A 37 -10.65 -2.71 0.21
C LEU A 37 -9.13 -2.66 0.27
N THR A 38 -8.60 -1.91 1.22
CA THR A 38 -7.17 -1.73 1.42
C THR A 38 -6.87 -1.73 2.92
N ALA A 39 -5.76 -2.36 3.29
CA ALA A 39 -5.22 -2.35 4.63
C ALA A 39 -3.70 -2.22 4.56
N PHE A 40 -3.11 -1.67 5.60
CA PHE A 40 -1.65 -1.54 5.74
C PHE A 40 -1.17 -2.42 6.89
N ALA A 41 -0.01 -3.04 6.70
CA ALA A 41 0.71 -3.74 7.76
C ALA A 41 2.08 -3.09 7.95
N VAL A 42 2.46 -2.83 9.19
CA VAL A 42 3.71 -2.17 9.56
C VAL A 42 4.46 -3.03 10.56
N TRP A 43 5.75 -3.19 10.32
CA TRP A 43 6.70 -3.88 11.19
C TRP A 43 7.64 -2.84 11.79
N ASP A 44 7.80 -2.83 13.11
CA ASP A 44 8.86 -2.05 13.74
C ASP A 44 10.16 -2.86 13.77
N GLY A 45 11.09 -2.51 12.88
CA GLY A 45 12.40 -3.13 12.79
C GLY A 45 13.24 -2.97 14.07
N ALA A 46 13.06 -1.89 14.83
CA ALA A 46 13.76 -1.70 16.11
C ALA A 46 13.28 -2.71 17.17
N ASN A 47 12.00 -3.07 17.12
CA ASN A 47 11.40 -4.14 17.93
C ASN A 47 11.65 -5.56 17.36
N LYS A 48 12.39 -5.67 16.25
CA LYS A 48 12.66 -6.94 15.52
C LYS A 48 11.39 -7.63 15.02
N ASP A 49 10.35 -6.85 14.76
CA ASP A 49 9.11 -7.35 14.18
C ASP A 49 9.36 -7.99 12.82
N LYS A 50 8.79 -9.18 12.59
CA LYS A 50 8.85 -9.91 11.31
C LYS A 50 7.66 -10.86 11.18
N ASN A 51 7.39 -11.30 9.95
CA ASN A 51 6.33 -12.28 9.65
C ASN A 51 4.96 -11.82 10.16
N ALA A 52 4.37 -12.53 11.13
CA ALA A 52 3.07 -12.21 11.72
C ALA A 52 3.14 -11.17 12.85
N ASN A 53 4.34 -10.88 13.37
CA ASN A 53 4.53 -9.83 14.38
C ASN A 53 4.55 -8.49 13.66
N LYS A 54 3.38 -7.85 13.58
CA LYS A 54 3.15 -6.59 12.89
C LYS A 54 1.86 -5.97 13.41
N VAL A 55 1.71 -4.68 13.23
CA VAL A 55 0.43 -4.00 13.42
C VAL A 55 -0.26 -3.88 12.06
N VAL A 56 -1.55 -4.20 12.01
CA VAL A 56 -2.36 -4.14 10.78
C VAL A 56 -3.51 -3.17 10.99
N SER A 57 -3.78 -2.31 10.01
CA SER A 57 -4.98 -1.49 10.03
C SER A 57 -6.24 -2.33 9.80
N PHE A 58 -7.39 -1.86 10.26
CA PHE A 58 -8.66 -2.36 9.72
C PHE A 58 -8.75 -2.09 8.20
N TRP A 59 -9.57 -2.86 7.51
CA TRP A 59 -9.93 -2.59 6.12
C TRP A 59 -10.51 -1.18 5.97
N LYS A 60 -10.03 -0.47 4.96
CA LYS A 60 -10.52 0.84 4.53
C LYS A 60 -10.93 0.78 3.06
N THR A 61 -11.86 1.65 2.67
CA THR A 61 -12.24 1.79 1.27
C THR A 61 -11.31 2.78 0.57
N LEU A 62 -10.55 2.31 -0.40
CA LEU A 62 -9.81 3.13 -1.36
C LEU A 62 -10.74 3.46 -2.53
N VAL A 63 -10.95 4.75 -2.79
CA VAL A 63 -11.72 5.23 -3.94
C VAL A 63 -10.77 5.88 -4.93
N LEU A 64 -10.68 5.32 -6.15
CA LEU A 64 -9.95 5.95 -7.24
C LEU A 64 -10.86 6.99 -7.90
N LYS A 65 -10.36 8.23 -7.94
CA LYS A 65 -10.98 9.31 -8.70
C LYS A 65 -10.43 9.28 -10.12
N ASP A 66 -11.24 9.75 -11.07
CA ASP A 66 -10.72 10.04 -12.41
C ASP A 66 -9.69 11.17 -12.30
N ASP A 67 -8.69 11.17 -13.18
CA ASP A 67 -7.81 12.33 -13.33
C ASP A 67 -8.70 13.52 -13.68
N VAL A 68 -8.83 14.47 -12.74
CA VAL A 68 -9.44 15.76 -13.03
C VAL A 68 -8.41 16.52 -13.88
N PRO A 69 -8.76 16.97 -15.10
CA PRO A 69 -7.87 17.77 -15.94
C PRO A 69 -7.35 19.02 -15.24
#